data_AF-A0A352TT77-F1
#
_entry.id   AF-A0A352TT77-F1
#
_cell.length_a   1.000
_cell.length_b   1.000
_cell.length_c   1.000
_cell.angle_alpha   90.00
_cell.angle_beta   90.00
_cell.angle_gamma   90.00
#
_symmetry.space_group_name_H-M   'P 1'
#
loop_
_entity.id
_entity.type
_entity.pdbx_description
1 polymer ?
#
loop_
_entity_poly.entity_id
_entity_poly.type
_entity_poly.pdbx_seq_one_letter_code
_entity_poly.pdbx_strand_id
1 'polypeptide(L)'
;MQSNHFKHKKTSFMLSYATIPFLFFKFKGLISILILNGKEYRFATYNLTSVKSLTYDDHSVSIILKKRAYRLVVTAITSDYKDLPSPKLGKMNESIKEGLSGNIELKLYKKKTLIYEDIGSASGIEIMLKPR
;
A
#
# COMPACT_ATOMS: atom_id res chain seq x y z
N MET A 1 3.18 0.26 -3.07
CA MET A 1 2.24 -0.54 -3.90
C MET A 1 1.27 0.38 -4.62
N GLN A 2 0.91 0.06 -5.86
CA GLN A 2 -0.04 0.85 -6.67
C GLN A 2 -0.72 0.00 -7.76
N SER A 3 -1.90 0.42 -8.20
CA SER A 3 -2.59 -0.16 -9.36
C SER A 3 -3.52 0.86 -10.03
N ASN A 4 -3.68 0.72 -11.33
CA ASN A 4 -4.68 1.43 -12.15
C ASN A 4 -5.57 0.46 -12.95
N HIS A 5 -5.37 -0.86 -12.82
CA HIS A 5 -6.05 -1.87 -13.62
C HIS A 5 -7.11 -2.59 -12.79
N PHE A 6 -8.18 -1.87 -12.50
CA PHE A 6 -9.35 -2.38 -11.78
C PHE A 6 -10.49 -2.71 -12.74
N LYS A 7 -11.49 -3.48 -12.28
CA LYS A 7 -12.71 -3.71 -13.06
C LYS A 7 -13.42 -2.39 -13.35
N HIS A 8 -13.42 -1.48 -12.37
CA HIS A 8 -13.85 -0.10 -12.59
C HIS A 8 -12.74 0.75 -13.21
N LYS A 9 -12.88 1.09 -14.50
CA LYS A 9 -11.90 1.87 -15.29
C LYS A 9 -11.54 3.27 -14.75
N LYS A 10 -12.33 3.81 -13.81
CA LYS A 10 -12.07 5.11 -13.16
C LYS A 10 -11.57 4.94 -11.72
N THR A 11 -11.05 3.76 -11.39
CA THR A 11 -10.39 3.50 -10.12
C THR A 11 -8.87 3.57 -10.30
N SER A 12 -8.22 4.28 -9.39
CA SER A 12 -6.77 4.19 -9.21
C SER A 12 -6.44 4.13 -7.72
N PHE A 13 -5.32 3.49 -7.41
CA PHE A 13 -4.90 3.26 -6.05
C PHE A 13 -3.40 3.37 -5.88
N MET A 14 -2.99 4.03 -4.81
CA MET A 14 -1.61 4.07 -4.35
C MET A 14 -1.57 3.93 -2.83
N LEU A 15 -0.57 3.22 -2.33
CA LEU A 15 -0.21 3.17 -0.92
C LEU A 15 1.31 3.11 -0.74
N SER A 16 1.80 4.05 0.07
CA SER A 16 3.16 4.09 0.59
C SER A 16 3.11 4.12 2.12
N TYR A 17 3.82 3.20 2.75
CA TYR A 17 3.96 3.12 4.20
C TYR A 17 5.41 2.76 4.56
N ALA A 18 6.11 3.69 5.21
CA ALA A 18 7.55 3.55 5.47
C ALA A 18 7.96 4.19 6.79
N THR A 19 9.12 3.80 7.31
CA THR A 19 9.77 4.53 8.41
C THR A 19 10.54 5.71 7.81
N ILE A 20 10.12 6.93 8.13
CA ILE A 20 10.75 8.15 7.65
C ILE A 20 11.73 8.66 8.71
N PRO A 21 13.02 8.83 8.38
CA PRO A 21 13.95 9.58 9.23
C PRO A 21 13.58 11.06 9.17
N PHE A 22 13.41 11.70 10.33
CA PHE A 22 13.09 13.11 10.44
C PHE A 22 13.95 13.76 11.51
N LEU A 23 15.03 14.37 11.05
CA LEU A 23 16.02 15.04 11.89
C LEU A 23 16.50 14.12 13.02
N PHE A 24 16.07 14.35 14.27
CA PHE A 24 16.48 13.60 15.45
C PHE A 24 15.57 12.40 15.80
N PHE A 25 14.48 12.17 15.07
CA PHE A 25 13.59 11.03 15.33
C PHE A 25 13.18 10.29 14.05
N LYS A 26 12.48 9.18 14.22
CA LYS A 26 11.89 8.40 13.13
C LYS A 26 10.40 8.26 13.36
N PHE A 27 9.60 8.35 12.30
CA PHE A 27 8.15 8.12 12.39
C PHE A 27 7.66 7.21 11.27
N LYS A 28 6.46 6.63 11.44
CA LYS A 28 5.81 5.84 10.39
C LYS A 28 5.00 6.79 9.47
N GLY A 29 5.53 7.05 8.28
CA GLY A 29 4.87 7.82 7.25
C GLY A 29 3.88 6.96 6.49
N LEU A 30 2.67 7.47 6.29
CA LEU A 30 1.60 6.87 5.51
C LEU A 30 1.07 7.88 4.50
N ILE A 31 0.98 7.48 3.23
CA ILE A 31 0.21 8.15 2.20
C ILE A 31 -0.50 7.08 1.38
N SER A 32 -1.82 7.13 1.35
CA SER A 32 -2.65 6.29 0.49
C SER A 32 -3.80 7.09 -0.10
N ILE A 33 -4.04 6.88 -1.39
CA ILE A 33 -5.08 7.53 -2.17
C ILE A 33 -5.80 6.44 -2.94
N LEU A 34 -7.11 6.36 -2.74
CA LEU A 34 -8.02 5.60 -3.58
C LEU A 34 -8.92 6.59 -4.32
N ILE A 35 -8.84 6.63 -5.65
CA ILE A 35 -9.72 7.42 -6.50
C ILE A 35 -10.83 6.50 -6.99
N LEU A 36 -12.10 6.90 -6.81
CA LEU A 36 -13.27 6.19 -7.33
C LEU A 36 -14.14 7.18 -8.09
N ASN A 37 -14.26 7.01 -9.41
CA ASN A 37 -15.11 7.87 -10.25
C ASN A 37 -14.84 9.38 -10.03
N GLY A 38 -13.56 9.77 -9.92
CA GLY A 38 -13.14 11.15 -9.68
C GLY A 38 -13.20 11.61 -8.23
N LYS A 39 -13.69 10.78 -7.29
CA LYS A 39 -13.68 11.09 -5.86
C LYS A 39 -12.47 10.47 -5.17
N GLU A 40 -11.73 11.29 -4.42
CA GLU A 40 -10.58 10.83 -3.64
C GLU A 40 -10.95 10.39 -2.21
N TYR A 41 -10.46 9.22 -1.82
CA TYR A 41 -10.45 8.71 -0.46
C TYR A 41 -9.00 8.68 0.03
N ARG A 42 -8.61 9.79 0.69
CA ARG A 42 -7.23 10.00 1.14
C ARG A 42 -7.00 9.58 2.59
N PHE A 43 -5.99 8.74 2.79
CA PHE A 43 -5.51 8.22 4.07
C PHE A 43 -4.04 8.58 4.26
N ALA A 44 -3.72 9.49 5.17
CA ALA A 44 -2.34 9.94 5.36
C ALA A 44 -2.04 10.26 6.84
N THR A 45 -0.76 10.23 7.22
CA THR A 45 -0.33 10.60 8.58
C THR A 45 -0.80 12.01 8.94
N TYR A 46 -0.67 12.97 8.03
CA TYR A 46 -1.08 14.37 8.24
C TYR A 46 -2.61 14.59 8.30
N ASN A 47 -3.42 13.57 7.98
CA ASN A 47 -4.88 13.64 8.12
C ASN A 47 -5.43 12.71 9.20
N LEU A 48 -4.58 12.39 10.18
CA LEU A 48 -4.90 11.59 11.37
C LEU A 48 -5.43 10.20 11.02
N THR A 49 -4.94 9.63 9.92
CA THR A 49 -5.19 8.21 9.64
C THR A 49 -4.36 7.35 10.59
N SER A 50 -5.02 6.36 11.20
CA SER A 50 -4.32 5.31 11.94
C SER A 50 -4.24 4.02 11.12
N VAL A 51 -3.07 3.37 11.14
CA VAL A 51 -2.92 1.97 10.73
C VAL A 51 -3.42 1.09 11.87
N LYS A 52 -4.46 0.28 11.63
CA LYS A 52 -5.08 -0.59 12.63
C LYS A 52 -4.52 -1.99 12.64
N SER A 53 -4.07 -2.47 11.50
CA SER A 53 -3.39 -3.75 11.34
C SER A 53 -2.41 -3.65 10.18
N LEU A 54 -1.28 -4.33 10.32
CA LEU A 54 -0.32 -4.58 9.26
C LEU A 54 0.25 -5.98 9.48
N THR A 55 -0.08 -6.88 8.57
CA THR A 55 0.51 -8.22 8.49
C THR A 55 1.19 -8.36 7.15
N TYR A 56 2.33 -9.02 7.11
CA TYR A 56 3.05 -9.24 5.87
C TYR A 56 3.91 -10.49 6.00
N ASP A 57 4.16 -11.10 4.86
CA ASP A 57 5.14 -12.16 4.67
C ASP A 57 5.95 -11.84 3.41
N ASP A 58 6.71 -12.83 2.95
CA ASP A 58 7.54 -12.67 1.77
C ASP A 58 6.75 -12.49 0.47
N HIS A 59 5.44 -12.73 0.41
CA HIS A 59 4.58 -12.74 -0.79
C HIS A 59 3.32 -11.86 -0.67
N SER A 60 2.99 -11.44 0.55
CA SER A 60 1.73 -10.78 0.84
C SER A 60 1.88 -9.63 1.84
N VAL A 61 1.03 -8.62 1.69
CA VAL A 61 0.84 -7.54 2.67
C VAL A 61 -0.63 -7.29 2.85
N SER A 62 -1.12 -7.31 4.08
CA SER A 62 -2.45 -6.83 4.44
C SER A 62 -2.34 -5.64 5.39
N ILE A 63 -2.99 -4.53 5.05
CA ILE A 63 -2.99 -3.31 5.84
C ILE A 63 -4.41 -2.75 5.98
N ILE A 64 -4.77 -2.37 7.20
CA ILE A 64 -6.07 -1.75 7.51
C ILE A 64 -5.85 -0.30 7.92
N LEU A 65 -6.37 0.63 7.13
CA LEU A 65 -6.33 2.07 7.36
C LEU A 65 -7.67 2.56 7.90
N LYS A 66 -7.64 3.43 8.91
CA LYS A 66 -8.85 4.03 9.50
C LYS A 66 -8.72 5.55 9.57
N LYS A 67 -9.73 6.25 9.05
CA LYS A 67 -9.86 7.70 9.12
C LYS A 67 -11.34 8.10 9.32
N ARG A 68 -11.66 8.72 10.45
CA ARG A 68 -13.04 9.14 10.81
C ARG A 68 -14.05 8.02 10.60
N ALA A 69 -15.04 8.18 9.72
CA ALA A 69 -16.01 7.14 9.38
C ALA A 69 -15.47 6.09 8.40
N TYR A 70 -14.39 6.37 7.67
CA TYR A 70 -13.88 5.50 6.62
C TYR A 70 -12.88 4.47 7.15
N ARG A 71 -12.90 3.28 6.56
CA ARG A 71 -11.93 2.20 6.76
C ARG A 71 -11.58 1.61 5.41
N LEU A 72 -10.29 1.53 5.09
CA LEU A 72 -9.80 0.90 3.86
C LEU A 72 -9.00 -0.33 4.26
N VAL A 73 -9.36 -1.48 3.70
CA VAL A 73 -8.59 -2.72 3.77
C VAL A 73 -7.91 -2.90 2.44
N VAL A 74 -6.61 -3.17 2.48
CA VAL A 74 -5.78 -3.40 1.30
C VAL A 74 -5.05 -4.72 1.51
N THR A 75 -5.22 -5.64 0.58
CA THR A 75 -4.47 -6.90 0.54
C THR A 75 -3.72 -6.95 -0.77
N ALA A 76 -2.40 -6.98 -0.70
CA ALA A 76 -1.52 -7.09 -1.85
C ALA A 76 -0.88 -8.48 -1.85
N ILE A 77 -0.94 -9.16 -2.98
CA ILE A 77 -0.34 -10.48 -3.20
C ILE A 77 0.50 -10.39 -4.46
N THR A 78 1.74 -10.88 -4.42
CA THR A 78 2.61 -10.92 -5.59
C THR A 78 3.17 -12.33 -5.78
N SER A 79 3.13 -12.81 -7.03
CA SER A 79 3.55 -14.15 -7.42
C SER A 79 4.95 -14.18 -8.03
N ASP A 80 5.39 -13.07 -8.63
CA ASP A 80 6.71 -12.95 -9.24
C ASP A 80 7.59 -11.98 -8.44
N TYR A 81 8.77 -12.45 -8.06
CA TYR A 81 9.83 -11.62 -7.51
C TYR A 81 11.03 -11.66 -8.43
N LYS A 82 11.57 -10.48 -8.73
CA LYS A 82 12.97 -10.36 -9.09
C LYS A 82 13.67 -9.59 -7.97
N ASP A 83 14.72 -10.17 -7.42
CA ASP A 83 15.65 -9.43 -6.57
C ASP A 83 16.35 -8.41 -7.46
N LEU A 84 16.02 -7.14 -7.26
CA LEU A 84 16.70 -6.05 -7.92
C LEU A 84 17.73 -5.45 -6.97
N PRO A 85 18.98 -5.30 -7.42
CA PRO A 85 19.98 -4.59 -6.65
C PRO A 85 19.57 -3.13 -6.46
N SER A 86 19.54 -2.67 -5.21
CA SER A 86 19.20 -1.31 -4.84
C SER A 86 20.39 -0.59 -4.20
N PRO A 87 20.61 0.70 -4.53
CA PRO A 87 21.71 1.47 -3.99
C PRO A 87 21.46 1.87 -2.53
N LYS A 88 22.44 1.61 -1.67
CA LYS A 88 22.57 2.23 -0.36
C LYS A 88 23.94 2.85 -0.23
N LEU A 89 23.98 4.15 0.04
CA LEU A 89 25.23 4.92 0.19
C LEU A 89 26.16 4.79 -1.04
N GLY A 90 25.59 4.76 -2.25
CA GLY A 90 26.37 4.64 -3.50
C GLY A 90 26.89 3.24 -3.82
N LYS A 91 26.58 2.22 -2.98
CA LYS A 91 26.91 0.82 -3.24
C LYS A 91 25.64 0.02 -3.49
N MET A 92 25.70 -0.89 -4.46
CA MET A 92 24.60 -1.75 -4.87
C MET A 92 24.56 -3.01 -3.98
N ASN A 93 24.19 -2.84 -2.71
CA ASN A 93 24.35 -3.87 -1.67
C ASN A 93 23.07 -4.23 -0.89
N GLU A 94 21.91 -3.68 -1.25
CA GLU A 94 20.62 -4.16 -0.76
C GLU A 94 19.80 -4.76 -1.90
N SER A 95 18.99 -5.78 -1.62
CA SER A 95 17.99 -6.28 -2.56
C SER A 95 16.66 -5.61 -2.29
N ILE A 96 16.04 -5.04 -3.32
CA ILE A 96 14.61 -4.74 -3.34
C ILE A 96 13.93 -5.89 -4.05
N LYS A 97 12.90 -6.44 -3.43
CA LYS A 97 11.97 -7.35 -4.10
C LYS A 97 10.98 -6.48 -4.88
N GLU A 98 11.14 -6.42 -6.20
CA GLU A 98 10.18 -5.77 -7.10
C GLU A 98 9.31 -6.85 -7.77
N GLY A 99 8.01 -6.81 -7.48
CA GLY A 99 7.01 -7.59 -8.19
C GLY A 99 6.33 -6.71 -9.23
N LEU A 100 6.65 -6.95 -10.50
CA LEU A 100 6.02 -6.26 -11.65
C LEU A 100 4.60 -6.82 -11.96
N SER A 101 4.21 -7.92 -11.31
CA SER A 101 2.97 -8.66 -11.57
C SER A 101 2.36 -9.18 -10.26
N GLY A 102 1.56 -8.34 -9.60
CA GLY A 102 0.74 -8.77 -8.46
C GLY A 102 -0.67 -8.18 -8.46
N ASN A 103 -1.48 -8.64 -7.50
CA ASN A 103 -2.87 -8.24 -7.31
C ASN A 103 -3.02 -7.40 -6.04
N ILE A 104 -3.82 -6.33 -6.11
CA ILE A 104 -4.22 -5.52 -4.96
C ILE A 104 -5.73 -5.58 -4.80
N GLU A 105 -6.19 -6.23 -3.76
CA GLU A 105 -7.59 -6.23 -3.34
C GLU A 105 -7.86 -5.02 -2.45
N LEU A 106 -8.97 -4.33 -2.73
CA LEU A 106 -9.41 -3.16 -1.98
C LEU A 106 -10.80 -3.39 -1.42
N LYS A 107 -11.00 -3.08 -0.15
CA LYS A 107 -12.35 -2.97 0.45
C LYS A 107 -12.48 -1.65 1.22
N LEU A 108 -13.32 -0.75 0.74
CA LEU A 108 -13.60 0.52 1.39
C LEU A 108 -14.94 0.47 2.11
N TYR A 109 -14.92 0.83 3.39
CA TYR A 109 -16.10 0.90 4.24
C TYR A 109 -16.36 2.33 4.69
N LYS A 110 -17.64 2.70 4.81
CA LYS A 110 -18.11 3.86 5.57
C LYS A 110 -18.89 3.34 6.77
N LYS A 111 -18.38 3.58 7.98
CA LYS A 111 -18.83 2.94 9.22
C LYS A 111 -18.74 1.41 9.07
N LYS A 112 -19.87 0.69 9.07
CA LYS A 112 -19.96 -0.77 8.92
C LYS A 112 -20.33 -1.20 7.49
N THR A 113 -20.72 -0.26 6.63
CA THR A 113 -21.19 -0.55 5.27
C THR A 113 -20.00 -0.60 4.31
N LEU A 114 -19.88 -1.70 3.57
CA LEU A 114 -18.97 -1.81 2.42
C LEU A 114 -19.52 -0.93 1.30
N ILE A 115 -18.70 0.02 0.81
CA ILE A 115 -19.10 0.97 -0.23
C ILE A 115 -18.30 0.81 -1.52
N TYR A 116 -17.22 0.01 -1.50
CA TYR A 116 -16.46 -0.35 -2.69
C TYR A 116 -15.62 -1.60 -2.42
N GLU A 117 -15.57 -2.50 -3.39
CA GLU A 117 -14.70 -3.68 -3.42
C GLU A 117 -14.25 -3.93 -4.86
N ASP A 118 -12.96 -4.14 -5.06
CA ASP A 118 -12.38 -4.44 -6.37
C ASP A 118 -10.99 -5.05 -6.24
N ILE A 119 -10.51 -5.65 -7.32
CA ILE A 119 -9.18 -6.26 -7.40
C ILE A 119 -8.44 -5.60 -8.56
N GLY A 120 -7.34 -4.93 -8.24
CA GLY A 120 -6.42 -4.35 -9.20
C GLY A 120 -5.42 -5.41 -9.65
N SER A 121 -5.40 -5.73 -10.94
CA SER A 121 -4.35 -6.57 -11.53
C SER A 121 -3.17 -5.71 -11.97
N ALA A 122 -2.10 -6.34 -12.49
CA ALA A 122 -0.91 -5.65 -13.02
C ALA A 122 -0.41 -4.55 -12.06
N SER A 123 -0.37 -4.89 -10.77
CA SER A 123 -0.05 -3.94 -9.71
C SER A 123 1.45 -3.92 -9.46
N GLY A 124 2.01 -2.72 -9.29
CA GLY A 124 3.38 -2.57 -8.81
C GLY A 124 3.41 -2.76 -7.30
N ILE A 125 4.09 -3.79 -6.83
CA ILE A 125 4.21 -4.12 -5.40
C ILE A 125 5.70 -4.19 -5.05
N GLU A 126 6.09 -3.36 -4.09
CA GLU A 126 7.44 -3.32 -3.51
C GLU A 126 7.31 -3.58 -2.02
N ILE A 127 8.02 -4.59 -1.52
CA ILE A 127 8.02 -4.97 -0.10
C ILE A 127 9.47 -5.01 0.38
N MET A 128 9.83 -4.06 1.23
CA MET A 128 11.15 -4.00 1.90
C MET A 128 11.05 -4.32 3.40
N LEU A 129 9.93 -4.89 3.83
CA LEU A 129 9.70 -5.23 5.23
C LEU A 129 10.46 -6.52 5.54
N LYS A 130 11.44 -6.44 6.46
CA LYS A 130 12.14 -7.64 6.95
C LYS A 130 11.22 -8.37 7.93
N PRO A 131 11.00 -9.70 7.78
CA PRO A 131 10.39 -10.50 8.83
C PRO A 131 11.14 -10.26 10.15
N ARG A 132 10.40 -10.17 11.25
CA ARG A 132 10.97 -10.06 12.59
C ARG A 132 11.40 -11.43 13.11
#